data_AF-A0A7D9JUH4-F1
#
_entry.id   AF-A0A7D9JUH4-F1
#
_cell.length_a   1.000
_cell.length_b   1.000
_cell.length_c   1.000
_cell.angle_alpha   90.00
_cell.angle_beta   90.00
_cell.angle_gamma   90.00
#
_symmetry.space_group_name_H-M   'P 1'
#
loop_
_entity.id
_entity.type
_entity.pdbx_description
1 polymer ?
#
loop_
_entity_poly.entity_id
_entity_poly.type
_entity_poly.pdbx_seq_one_letter_code
_entity_poly.pdbx_strand_id
1 'polypeptide(L)'
;MDDLKRKKRTRGGHRSFVKKTLGEVKGLLSNPELERETLYNRKSSLEEQLGVIQTLDNDIVKVLEDKDETEEAVIANEIEEAGCKGTTTAKIRAKQRHTKDAYKGITEASTSLQRPRTLYDATETHHRGLKALNVEQESYSSIVVPAIIDKLPETVRLSITRGKKHDEWNMDDLLSELLSELELREEHWTPKPPRAENGNAKGDLRSASALIAKSEEERCAYCLGRHAHESCDMPLLKFLTNHFQERKVTR
;
A
#
# COMPACT_ATOMS: atom_id res chain seq x y z
N MET A 1 -1.33 -13.72 31.50
CA MET A 1 -0.09 -13.65 30.71
C MET A 1 0.40 -15.03 30.24
N ASP A 2 0.29 -16.07 31.07
CA ASP A 2 0.78 -17.42 30.74
C ASP A 2 0.07 -18.13 29.59
N ASP A 3 -1.25 -17.94 29.43
CA ASP A 3 -2.01 -18.59 28.37
C ASP A 3 -1.61 -18.10 26.95
N LEU A 4 -1.34 -16.79 26.81
CA LEU A 4 -0.85 -16.22 25.56
C LEU A 4 0.55 -16.75 25.21
N LYS A 5 1.46 -16.82 26.19
CA LYS A 5 2.81 -17.40 26.01
C LYS A 5 2.73 -18.87 25.58
N ARG A 6 1.83 -19.64 26.21
CA ARG A 6 1.59 -21.04 25.86
C ARG A 6 1.08 -21.20 24.43
N LYS A 7 0.06 -20.43 24.02
CA LYS A 7 -0.49 -20.46 22.65
C LYS A 7 0.55 -20.07 21.59
N LYS A 8 1.37 -19.05 21.86
CA LYS A 8 2.49 -18.65 20.98
C LYS A 8 3.54 -19.76 20.83
N ARG A 9 3.91 -20.42 21.93
CA ARG A 9 4.86 -21.55 21.93
C ARG A 9 4.32 -22.74 21.11
N THR A 10 3.06 -23.11 21.32
CA THR A 10 2.40 -24.17 20.57
C THR A 10 2.36 -23.87 19.07
N ARG A 11 1.96 -22.64 18.69
CA ARG A 11 2.00 -22.17 17.29
C ARG A 11 3.40 -22.26 16.68
N GLY A 12 4.43 -21.87 17.44
CA GLY A 12 5.83 -21.96 17.01
C GLY A 12 6.27 -23.40 16.72
N GLY A 13 5.79 -24.36 17.52
CA GLY A 13 5.99 -25.79 17.28
C GLY A 13 5.37 -26.26 15.96
N HIS A 14 4.09 -25.94 15.73
CA HIS A 14 3.38 -26.31 14.49
C HIS A 14 4.03 -25.68 13.25
N ARG A 15 4.44 -24.41 13.32
CA ARG A 15 5.16 -23.75 12.21
C ARG A 15 6.51 -24.41 11.90
N SER A 16 7.25 -24.81 12.94
CA SER A 16 8.50 -25.55 12.76
C SER A 16 8.27 -26.91 12.09
N PHE A 17 7.21 -27.61 12.48
CA PHE A 17 6.82 -28.87 11.85
C PHE A 17 6.45 -28.69 10.37
N VAL A 18 5.57 -27.74 10.06
CA VAL A 18 5.16 -27.40 8.68
C VAL A 18 6.35 -27.02 7.81
N LYS A 19 7.29 -26.22 8.35
CA LYS A 19 8.50 -25.83 7.64
C LYS A 19 9.38 -27.04 7.29
N LYS A 20 9.51 -28.00 8.22
CA LYS A 20 10.29 -29.22 8.02
C LYS A 20 9.63 -30.13 6.98
N THR A 21 8.34 -30.41 7.11
CA THR A 21 7.60 -31.26 6.17
C THR A 21 7.50 -30.65 4.78
N LEU A 22 7.38 -29.32 4.64
CA LEU A 22 7.49 -28.66 3.33
C LEU A 22 8.87 -28.82 2.69
N GLY A 23 9.94 -28.83 3.48
CA GLY A 23 11.29 -29.12 2.99
C GLY A 23 11.39 -30.55 2.44
N GLU A 24 10.84 -31.51 3.17
CA GLU A 24 10.78 -32.92 2.76
C GLU A 24 9.92 -33.10 1.49
N VAL A 25 8.73 -32.49 1.41
CA VAL A 25 7.87 -32.54 0.22
C VAL A 25 8.55 -31.93 -1.00
N LYS A 26 9.28 -30.81 -0.84
CA LYS A 26 10.06 -30.22 -1.94
C LYS A 26 11.18 -31.15 -2.44
N GLY A 27 11.84 -31.85 -1.51
CA GLY A 27 12.82 -32.88 -1.87
C GLY A 27 12.18 -34.04 -2.63
N LEU A 28 11.03 -34.51 -2.15
CA LEU A 28 10.27 -35.60 -2.78
C LEU A 28 9.73 -35.24 -4.17
N LEU A 29 9.26 -34.00 -4.37
CA LEU A 29 8.83 -33.50 -5.69
C LEU A 29 9.97 -33.42 -6.71
N SER A 30 11.22 -33.46 -6.27
CA SER A 30 12.40 -33.49 -7.15
C SER A 30 12.75 -34.93 -7.61
N ASN A 31 12.13 -35.97 -7.04
CA ASN A 31 12.33 -37.36 -7.41
C ASN A 31 11.26 -37.85 -8.40
N PRO A 32 11.63 -38.53 -9.50
CA PRO A 32 10.67 -39.01 -10.51
C PRO A 32 9.89 -40.26 -10.11
N GLU A 33 10.40 -41.08 -9.17
CA GLU A 33 9.69 -42.26 -8.61
C GLU A 33 8.88 -41.91 -7.36
N LEU A 34 8.01 -40.91 -7.47
CA LEU A 34 7.30 -40.38 -6.32
C LEU A 34 6.02 -41.17 -6.01
N GLU A 35 6.00 -41.83 -4.86
CA GLU A 35 4.86 -42.63 -4.39
C GLU A 35 3.69 -41.74 -3.95
N ARG A 36 2.58 -41.80 -4.70
CA ARG A 36 1.38 -40.95 -4.55
C ARG A 36 0.79 -40.97 -3.13
N GLU A 37 0.87 -42.11 -2.45
CA GLU A 37 0.34 -42.29 -1.10
C GLU A 37 1.11 -41.46 -0.06
N THR A 38 2.44 -41.41 -0.17
CA THR A 38 3.29 -40.63 0.74
C THR A 38 3.01 -39.12 0.64
N LEU A 39 2.77 -38.63 -0.58
CA LEU A 39 2.37 -37.25 -0.84
C LEU A 39 1.00 -36.93 -0.25
N TYR A 40 0.03 -37.83 -0.41
CA TYR A 40 -1.31 -37.65 0.14
C TYR A 40 -1.27 -37.56 1.67
N ASN A 41 -0.52 -38.45 2.32
CA ASN A 41 -0.34 -38.44 3.77
C ASN A 41 0.36 -37.17 4.26
N ARG A 42 1.37 -36.68 3.51
CA ARG A 42 2.04 -35.39 3.82
C ARG A 42 1.10 -34.20 3.63
N LYS A 43 0.27 -34.21 2.58
CA LYS A 43 -0.74 -33.18 2.32
C LYS A 43 -1.78 -33.13 3.43
N SER A 44 -2.37 -34.26 3.79
CA SER A 44 -3.38 -34.36 4.85
C SER A 44 -2.82 -33.87 6.20
N SER A 45 -1.59 -34.28 6.54
CA SER A 45 -0.90 -33.79 7.73
C SER A 45 -0.64 -32.28 7.69
N LEU A 46 -0.26 -31.72 6.53
CA LEU A 46 -0.07 -30.27 6.37
C LEU A 46 -1.37 -29.47 6.51
N GLU A 47 -2.48 -29.97 5.96
CA GLU A 47 -3.80 -29.34 6.05
C GLU A 47 -4.31 -29.31 7.50
N GLU A 48 -4.13 -30.40 8.24
CA GLU A 48 -4.47 -30.47 9.67
C GLU A 48 -3.66 -29.45 10.48
N GLN A 49 -2.34 -29.40 10.27
CA GLN A 49 -1.45 -28.48 10.98
C GLN A 49 -1.72 -27.01 10.60
N LEU A 50 -2.14 -26.74 9.37
CA LEU A 50 -2.55 -25.40 8.93
C LEU A 50 -3.83 -24.96 9.65
N GLY A 51 -4.80 -25.86 9.80
CA GLY A 51 -6.02 -25.62 10.57
C GLY A 51 -5.73 -25.25 12.03
N VAL A 52 -4.83 -26.00 12.68
CA VAL A 52 -4.39 -25.72 14.07
C VAL A 52 -3.66 -24.37 14.18
N ILE A 53 -2.85 -23.99 13.19
CA ILE A 53 -2.18 -22.69 13.19
C ILE A 53 -3.19 -21.54 13.04
N GLN A 54 -4.20 -21.70 12.17
CA GLN A 54 -5.24 -20.70 11.97
C GLN A 54 -6.10 -20.48 13.22
N THR A 55 -6.47 -21.55 13.92
CA THR A 55 -7.21 -21.42 15.18
C THR A 55 -6.37 -20.74 16.26
N LEU A 56 -5.09 -21.11 16.40
CA LEU A 56 -4.17 -20.45 17.33
C LEU A 56 -3.93 -18.98 16.98
N ASP A 57 -3.83 -18.62 15.69
CA ASP A 57 -3.64 -17.24 15.26
C ASP A 57 -4.91 -16.40 15.56
N ASN A 58 -6.11 -16.94 15.31
CA ASN A 58 -7.37 -16.28 15.68
C ASN A 58 -7.51 -16.10 17.20
N ASP A 59 -7.16 -17.11 17.99
CA ASP A 59 -7.21 -17.04 19.45
C ASP A 59 -6.17 -16.05 20.01
N ILE A 60 -4.99 -15.94 19.38
CA ILE A 60 -3.98 -14.95 19.74
C ILE A 60 -4.46 -13.54 19.42
N VAL A 61 -5.10 -13.33 18.26
CA VAL A 61 -5.66 -12.03 17.86
C VAL A 61 -6.73 -11.58 18.85
N LYS A 62 -7.69 -12.45 19.19
CA LYS A 62 -8.72 -12.16 20.21
C LYS A 62 -8.12 -11.76 21.56
N VAL A 63 -7.12 -12.51 22.04
CA VAL A 63 -6.44 -12.23 23.31
C VAL A 63 -5.60 -10.94 23.26
N LEU A 64 -5.25 -10.43 22.07
CA LEU A 64 -4.55 -9.15 21.89
C LEU A 64 -5.53 -7.98 21.76
N GLU A 65 -6.67 -8.17 21.10
CA GLU A 65 -7.77 -7.18 21.02
C GLU A 65 -8.39 -6.91 22.40
N ASP A 66 -8.53 -7.93 23.24
CA ASP A 66 -9.01 -7.78 24.63
C ASP A 66 -7.98 -7.10 25.57
N LYS A 67 -6.79 -6.74 25.07
CA LYS A 67 -5.67 -6.19 25.85
C LYS A 67 -5.15 -4.87 25.30
N ASP A 68 -6.04 -4.04 24.76
CA ASP A 68 -5.78 -2.62 24.57
C ASP A 68 -5.42 -2.00 25.93
N GLU A 69 -4.12 -1.95 26.26
CA GLU A 69 -3.44 -0.73 26.75
C GLU A 69 -1.97 -0.91 27.15
N THR A 70 -1.44 -2.11 27.42
CA THR A 70 -0.01 -2.22 27.77
C THR A 70 0.59 -3.55 27.35
N GLU A 71 1.55 -3.49 26.41
CA GLU A 71 2.92 -3.99 26.60
C GLU A 71 3.59 -4.26 25.23
N GLU A 72 4.11 -3.20 24.62
CA GLU A 72 5.24 -3.29 23.68
C GLU A 72 6.45 -4.06 24.28
N ALA A 73 6.48 -4.23 25.60
CA ALA A 73 7.47 -4.99 26.37
C ALA A 73 7.43 -6.52 26.16
N VAL A 74 6.28 -7.14 25.86
CA VAL A 74 6.20 -8.61 25.66
C VAL A 74 6.85 -9.04 24.35
N ILE A 75 6.67 -8.24 23.30
CA ILE A 75 7.31 -8.46 21.99
C ILE A 75 8.82 -8.23 22.10
N ALA A 76 9.26 -7.39 23.06
CA ALA A 76 10.66 -7.12 23.30
C ALA A 76 11.39 -8.31 23.94
N ASN A 77 10.80 -8.93 24.96
CA ASN A 77 11.37 -10.07 25.69
C ASN A 77 11.40 -11.36 24.84
N GLU A 78 10.44 -11.55 23.91
CA GLU A 78 10.36 -12.73 23.03
C GLU A 78 11.53 -12.79 21.99
N ILE A 79 12.21 -11.67 21.76
CA ILE A 79 13.36 -11.55 20.83
C ILE A 79 14.70 -11.74 21.55
N GLU A 80 14.78 -11.47 22.85
CA GLU A 80 16.00 -11.66 23.66
C GLU A 80 16.23 -13.14 24.01
N GLU A 81 15.17 -13.89 24.31
CA GLU A 81 15.26 -15.35 24.60
C GLU A 81 15.69 -16.19 23.37
N ALA A 82 15.60 -15.64 22.15
CA ALA A 82 15.99 -16.31 20.89
C ALA A 82 17.50 -16.26 20.58
N GLY A 83 18.35 -15.81 21.50
CA GLY A 83 19.79 -16.13 21.48
C GLY A 83 20.60 -15.51 20.33
N CYS A 84 20.26 -14.30 19.87
CA CYS A 84 21.10 -13.58 18.91
C CYS A 84 21.56 -12.25 19.52
N LYS A 85 22.79 -12.24 20.05
CA LYS A 85 23.42 -11.11 20.74
C LYS A 85 23.34 -9.82 19.88
N GLY A 86 22.48 -8.90 20.31
CA GLY A 86 22.56 -7.43 20.19
C GLY A 86 22.62 -6.76 18.81
N THR A 87 23.06 -7.42 17.75
CA THR A 87 23.37 -6.77 16.46
C THR A 87 22.46 -7.24 15.33
N THR A 88 21.97 -8.48 15.39
CA THR A 88 21.05 -9.07 14.42
C THR A 88 19.60 -8.73 14.77
N THR A 89 19.23 -8.65 16.05
CA THR A 89 17.86 -8.32 16.49
C THR A 89 17.48 -6.88 16.16
N ALA A 90 18.42 -5.92 16.29
CA ALA A 90 18.22 -4.53 15.85
C ALA A 90 18.09 -4.42 14.32
N LYS A 91 18.91 -5.17 13.57
CA LYS A 91 18.85 -5.23 12.10
C LYS A 91 17.58 -5.92 11.59
N ILE A 92 17.13 -6.96 12.28
CA ILE A 92 15.87 -7.67 11.99
C ILE A 92 14.69 -6.78 12.35
N ARG A 93 14.67 -6.08 13.50
CA ARG A 93 13.61 -5.10 13.83
C ARG A 93 13.58 -3.91 12.87
N ALA A 94 14.74 -3.41 12.42
CA ALA A 94 14.82 -2.34 11.43
C ALA A 94 14.29 -2.81 10.06
N LYS A 95 14.74 -3.98 9.58
CA LYS A 95 14.19 -4.59 8.35
C LYS A 95 12.72 -4.95 8.48
N GLN A 96 12.26 -5.44 9.62
CA GLN A 96 10.86 -5.80 9.85
C GLN A 96 9.95 -4.58 9.91
N ARG A 97 10.40 -3.46 10.51
CA ARG A 97 9.69 -2.18 10.45
C ARG A 97 9.64 -1.65 9.02
N HIS A 98 10.77 -1.61 8.32
CA HIS A 98 10.80 -1.24 6.90
C HIS A 98 9.94 -2.14 6.02
N THR A 99 9.91 -3.46 6.25
CA THR A 99 9.03 -4.37 5.49
C THR A 99 7.58 -4.23 5.91
N LYS A 100 7.25 -3.96 7.19
CA LYS A 100 5.87 -3.79 7.64
C LYS A 100 5.30 -2.46 7.15
N ASP A 101 6.11 -1.40 7.12
CA ASP A 101 5.75 -0.10 6.54
C ASP A 101 5.69 -0.16 5.01
N ALA A 102 6.56 -0.95 4.37
CA ALA A 102 6.48 -1.22 2.93
C ALA A 102 5.26 -2.08 2.58
N TYR A 103 4.95 -3.13 3.34
CA TYR A 103 3.74 -3.93 3.12
C TYR A 103 2.47 -3.15 3.46
N LYS A 104 2.44 -2.34 4.52
CA LYS A 104 1.32 -1.45 4.84
C LYS A 104 1.10 -0.40 3.75
N GLY A 105 2.17 0.20 3.24
CA GLY A 105 2.12 1.12 2.10
C GLY A 105 1.77 0.45 0.77
N ILE A 106 2.09 -0.84 0.58
CA ILE A 106 1.67 -1.61 -0.61
C ILE A 106 0.21 -2.06 -0.46
N THR A 107 -0.25 -2.48 0.73
CA THR A 107 -1.63 -2.97 0.95
C THR A 107 -2.65 -1.85 1.05
N GLU A 108 -2.30 -0.67 1.57
CA GLU A 108 -3.20 0.49 1.61
C GLU A 108 -3.30 1.19 0.24
N ALA A 109 -2.28 1.01 -0.61
CA ALA A 109 -2.18 1.75 -1.86
C ALA A 109 -2.49 0.89 -3.11
N SER A 110 -2.33 -0.44 -3.07
CA SER A 110 -2.90 -1.33 -4.09
C SER A 110 -4.42 -1.49 -3.94
N THR A 111 -4.95 -1.46 -2.72
CA THR A 111 -6.40 -1.56 -2.47
C THR A 111 -7.17 -0.27 -2.74
N SER A 112 -6.51 0.90 -2.71
CA SER A 112 -7.19 2.19 -2.89
C SER A 112 -7.66 2.44 -4.32
N LEU A 113 -6.96 1.90 -5.33
CA LEU A 113 -7.38 1.97 -6.75
C LEU A 113 -8.12 0.71 -7.21
N GLN A 114 -7.78 -0.47 -6.68
CA GLN A 114 -8.46 -1.70 -7.07
C GLN A 114 -9.93 -1.72 -6.66
N ARG A 115 -10.28 -1.18 -5.48
CA ARG A 115 -11.66 -1.21 -4.99
C ARG A 115 -12.61 -0.35 -5.84
N PRO A 116 -12.27 0.90 -6.21
CA PRO A 116 -13.05 1.68 -7.19
C PRO A 116 -13.11 1.04 -8.58
N ARG A 117 -12.02 0.42 -9.06
CA ARG A 117 -12.00 -0.25 -10.37
C ARG A 117 -12.96 -1.45 -10.42
N THR A 118 -12.94 -2.30 -9.40
CA THR A 118 -13.88 -3.43 -9.29
C THR A 118 -15.33 -2.95 -9.21
N LEU A 119 -15.60 -1.83 -8.54
CA LEU A 119 -16.95 -1.24 -8.52
C LEU A 119 -17.36 -0.76 -9.91
N TYR A 120 -16.48 -0.05 -10.63
CA TYR A 120 -16.73 0.38 -12.01
C TYR A 120 -17.06 -0.80 -12.91
N ASP A 121 -16.20 -1.81 -12.98
CA ASP A 121 -16.36 -2.98 -13.86
C ASP A 121 -17.67 -3.73 -13.58
N ALA A 122 -18.04 -3.87 -12.29
CA ALA A 122 -19.30 -4.48 -11.89
C ALA A 122 -20.50 -3.64 -12.33
N THR A 123 -20.48 -2.33 -12.07
CA THR A 123 -21.57 -1.42 -12.45
C THR A 123 -21.75 -1.36 -13.97
N GLU A 124 -20.66 -1.34 -14.74
CA GLU A 124 -20.68 -1.35 -16.20
C GLU A 124 -21.26 -2.67 -16.73
N THR A 125 -20.83 -3.80 -16.16
CA THR A 125 -21.34 -5.13 -16.53
C THR A 125 -22.83 -5.24 -16.28
N HIS A 126 -23.31 -4.77 -15.11
CA HIS A 126 -24.73 -4.77 -14.79
C HIS A 126 -25.53 -3.82 -15.69
N HIS A 127 -25.02 -2.63 -15.99
CA HIS A 127 -25.62 -1.69 -16.94
C HIS A 127 -25.76 -2.29 -18.34
N ARG A 128 -24.69 -2.91 -18.87
CA ARG A 128 -24.71 -3.63 -20.15
C ARG A 128 -25.68 -4.80 -20.14
N GLY A 129 -25.78 -5.53 -19.02
CA GLY A 129 -26.74 -6.61 -18.83
C GLY A 129 -28.20 -6.13 -18.87
N LEU A 130 -28.52 -5.05 -18.16
CA LEU A 130 -29.85 -4.43 -18.19
C LEU A 130 -30.20 -3.90 -19.59
N LYS A 131 -29.24 -3.31 -20.29
CA LYS A 131 -29.38 -2.87 -21.67
C LYS A 131 -29.67 -4.04 -22.62
N ALA A 132 -29.03 -5.19 -22.41
CA ALA A 132 -29.30 -6.41 -23.19
C ALA A 132 -30.68 -7.01 -22.91
N LEU A 133 -31.22 -6.82 -21.70
CA LEU A 133 -32.60 -7.17 -21.34
C LEU A 133 -33.62 -6.12 -21.81
N ASN A 134 -33.18 -5.10 -22.55
CA ASN A 134 -33.99 -4.02 -23.09
C ASN A 134 -34.73 -3.21 -22.00
N VAL A 135 -34.11 -3.08 -20.83
CA VAL A 135 -34.59 -2.21 -19.75
C VAL A 135 -34.13 -0.78 -20.03
N GLU A 136 -35.08 0.15 -20.08
CA GLU A 136 -34.79 1.57 -20.28
C GLU A 136 -33.97 2.15 -19.13
N GLN A 137 -32.98 2.97 -19.47
CA GLN A 137 -32.05 3.57 -18.51
C GLN A 137 -32.73 4.44 -17.47
N GLU A 138 -33.74 5.20 -17.89
CA GLU A 138 -34.53 6.11 -17.04
C GLU A 138 -35.27 5.38 -15.92
N SER A 139 -35.60 4.10 -16.13
CA SER A 139 -36.35 3.30 -15.16
C SER A 139 -35.56 3.00 -13.87
N TYR A 140 -34.23 2.99 -13.95
CA TYR A 140 -33.37 2.67 -12.80
C TYR A 140 -32.31 3.73 -12.50
N SER A 141 -31.96 4.62 -13.43
CA SER A 141 -30.93 5.65 -13.24
C SER A 141 -31.20 6.53 -12.02
N SER A 142 -32.45 6.95 -11.84
CA SER A 142 -32.89 7.82 -10.73
C SER A 142 -32.61 7.25 -9.33
N ILE A 143 -32.55 5.93 -9.19
CA ILE A 143 -32.32 5.24 -7.91
C ILE A 143 -30.88 4.75 -7.81
N VAL A 144 -30.35 4.19 -8.91
CA VAL A 144 -29.06 3.52 -8.93
C VAL A 144 -27.90 4.54 -8.93
N VAL A 145 -28.02 5.66 -9.64
CA VAL A 145 -26.97 6.68 -9.71
C VAL A 145 -26.65 7.27 -8.33
N PRO A 146 -27.63 7.78 -7.55
CA PRO A 146 -27.35 8.28 -6.19
C PRO A 146 -26.80 7.20 -5.26
N ALA A 147 -27.34 5.96 -5.35
CA ALA A 147 -26.88 4.86 -4.52
C ALA A 147 -25.41 4.47 -4.79
N ILE A 148 -24.98 4.49 -6.06
CA ILE A 148 -23.57 4.24 -6.41
C ILE A 148 -22.69 5.38 -5.90
N ILE A 149 -23.09 6.64 -6.10
CA ILE A 149 -22.35 7.80 -5.62
C ILE A 149 -22.13 7.73 -4.10
N ASP A 150 -23.14 7.31 -3.32
CA ASP A 150 -23.03 7.14 -1.87
C ASP A 150 -22.13 5.97 -1.44
N LYS A 151 -21.94 4.96 -2.29
CA LYS A 151 -21.03 3.84 -2.01
C LYS A 151 -19.57 4.15 -2.37
N LEU A 152 -19.31 5.23 -3.09
CA LEU A 152 -17.94 5.64 -3.42
C LEU A 152 -17.22 6.23 -2.21
N PRO A 153 -15.90 5.99 -2.07
CA PRO A 153 -15.09 6.70 -1.09
C PRO A 153 -15.20 8.21 -1.30
N GLU A 154 -15.20 8.98 -0.21
CA GLU A 154 -15.39 10.44 -0.25
C GLU A 154 -14.42 11.15 -1.19
N THR A 155 -13.17 10.66 -1.27
CA THR A 155 -12.14 11.22 -2.16
C THR A 155 -12.43 11.04 -3.64
N VAL A 156 -13.14 9.98 -4.03
CA VAL A 156 -13.56 9.73 -5.42
C VAL A 156 -14.88 10.43 -5.68
N ARG A 157 -15.81 10.38 -4.73
CA ARG A 157 -17.09 11.09 -4.82
C ARG A 157 -16.89 12.59 -5.07
N LEU A 158 -16.02 13.24 -4.28
CA LEU A 158 -15.75 14.66 -4.42
C LEU A 158 -15.07 15.02 -5.74
N SER A 159 -14.23 14.14 -6.31
CA SER A 159 -13.55 14.44 -7.57
C SER A 159 -14.50 14.33 -8.76
N ILE A 160 -15.35 13.29 -8.80
CA ILE A 160 -16.31 13.11 -9.90
C ILE A 160 -17.42 14.17 -9.87
N THR A 161 -17.88 14.60 -8.69
CA THR A 161 -18.99 15.57 -8.56
C THR A 161 -18.54 17.03 -8.65
N ARG A 162 -17.23 17.31 -8.61
CA ARG A 162 -16.70 18.67 -8.57
C ARG A 162 -17.06 19.46 -9.82
N GLY A 163 -17.90 20.48 -9.65
CA GLY A 163 -18.25 21.43 -10.71
C GLY A 163 -19.20 20.86 -11.77
N LYS A 164 -19.84 19.72 -11.51
CA LYS A 164 -20.79 19.06 -12.42
C LYS A 164 -22.17 19.00 -11.80
N LYS A 165 -23.21 19.04 -12.64
CA LYS A 165 -24.61 18.84 -12.22
C LYS A 165 -24.88 17.34 -12.08
N HIS A 166 -24.51 16.77 -10.94
CA HIS A 166 -24.64 15.32 -10.69
C HIS A 166 -26.07 14.86 -10.43
N ASP A 167 -27.01 15.78 -10.19
CA ASP A 167 -28.41 15.48 -9.88
C ASP A 167 -29.19 14.96 -11.10
N GLU A 168 -28.73 15.27 -12.32
CA GLU A 168 -29.37 14.89 -13.59
C GLU A 168 -28.60 13.78 -14.33
N TRP A 169 -27.64 13.12 -13.64
CA TRP A 169 -26.80 12.12 -14.29
C TRP A 169 -27.57 10.86 -14.68
N ASN A 170 -27.39 10.45 -15.93
CA ASN A 170 -27.73 9.10 -16.36
C ASN A 170 -26.60 8.13 -16.00
N MET A 171 -26.89 6.83 -16.12
CA MET A 171 -25.90 5.79 -15.84
C MET A 171 -24.67 5.89 -16.77
N ASP A 172 -24.85 6.30 -18.03
CA ASP A 172 -23.74 6.48 -18.97
C ASP A 172 -22.87 7.68 -18.57
N ASP A 173 -23.49 8.78 -18.12
CA ASP A 173 -22.77 9.97 -17.65
C ASP A 173 -21.94 9.63 -16.41
N LEU A 174 -22.54 8.95 -15.42
CA LEU A 174 -21.84 8.47 -14.22
C LEU A 174 -20.65 7.57 -14.57
N LEU A 175 -20.85 6.59 -15.45
CA LEU A 175 -19.79 5.66 -15.86
C LEU A 175 -18.67 6.40 -16.60
N SER A 176 -18.99 7.34 -17.49
CA SER A 176 -17.99 8.11 -18.23
C SER A 176 -17.11 8.96 -17.30
N GLU A 177 -17.72 9.59 -16.29
CA GLU A 177 -17.02 10.48 -15.35
C GLU A 177 -16.26 9.72 -14.27
N LEU A 178 -16.76 8.56 -13.87
CA LEU A 178 -16.03 7.67 -12.99
C LEU A 178 -14.81 7.07 -13.71
N LEU A 179 -14.94 6.69 -14.98
CA LEU A 179 -13.83 6.15 -15.76
C LEU A 179 -12.72 7.19 -15.95
N SER A 180 -13.06 8.43 -16.33
CA SER A 180 -12.06 9.49 -16.54
C SER A 180 -11.23 9.78 -15.29
N GLU A 181 -11.87 9.80 -14.12
CA GLU A 181 -11.17 9.95 -12.84
C GLU A 181 -10.29 8.75 -12.50
N LEU A 182 -10.73 7.52 -12.79
CA LEU A 182 -9.93 6.32 -12.57
C LEU A 182 -8.70 6.28 -13.46
N GLU A 183 -8.85 6.59 -14.75
CA GLU A 183 -7.73 6.67 -15.70
C GLU A 183 -6.70 7.69 -15.23
N LEU A 184 -7.12 8.89 -14.80
CA LEU A 184 -6.21 9.89 -14.24
C LEU A 184 -5.45 9.38 -13.02
N ARG A 185 -6.12 8.64 -12.12
CA ARG A 185 -5.48 8.06 -10.94
C ARG A 185 -4.50 6.95 -11.30
N GLU A 186 -4.80 6.15 -12.31
CA GLU A 186 -3.95 5.08 -12.81
C GLU A 186 -2.73 5.63 -13.56
N GLU A 187 -2.88 6.70 -14.34
CA GLU A 187 -1.77 7.36 -15.03
C GLU A 187 -0.78 8.03 -14.07
N HIS A 188 -1.30 8.68 -13.03
CA HIS A 188 -0.48 9.34 -12.00
C HIS A 188 -0.02 8.37 -10.90
N TRP A 189 -0.46 7.12 -10.95
CA TRP A 189 0.03 6.06 -10.10
C TRP A 189 1.45 5.70 -10.51
N THR A 190 2.42 6.30 -9.81
CA THR A 190 3.78 5.79 -9.81
C THR A 190 3.87 4.72 -8.72
N PRO A 191 4.04 3.43 -9.05
CA PRO A 191 4.47 2.48 -8.04
C PRO A 191 5.80 3.01 -7.53
N LYS A 192 5.83 3.43 -6.25
CA LYS A 192 7.07 3.89 -5.62
C LYS A 192 8.10 2.79 -5.87
N PRO A 193 9.22 3.07 -6.57
CA PRO A 193 10.19 2.04 -6.83
C PRO A 193 10.60 1.48 -5.46
N PRO A 194 10.73 0.15 -5.32
CA PRO A 194 11.29 -0.42 -4.10
C PRO A 194 12.61 0.31 -3.88
N ARG A 195 12.72 1.04 -2.76
CA ARG A 195 13.91 1.81 -2.44
C ARG A 195 15.06 0.82 -2.53
N ALA A 196 15.91 0.95 -3.54
CA ALA A 196 17.01 0.04 -3.74
C ALA A 196 17.93 0.19 -2.52
N GLU A 197 17.78 -0.69 -1.53
CA GLU A 197 18.75 -0.88 -0.48
C GLU A 197 19.97 -1.57 -1.11
N ASN A 198 20.68 -0.84 -1.96
CA ASN A 198 22.02 -1.22 -2.36
C ASN A 198 22.89 -1.06 -1.12
N GLY A 199 23.19 -2.20 -0.51
CA GLY A 199 24.27 -2.33 0.43
C GLY A 199 25.58 -1.83 -0.21
N ASN A 200 26.38 -1.19 0.64
CA ASN A 200 27.75 -0.79 0.40
C ASN A 200 27.96 0.54 -0.35
N ALA A 201 27.69 1.64 0.37
CA ALA A 201 28.45 2.89 0.21
C ALA A 201 29.03 3.26 1.57
N LYS A 202 30.30 2.88 1.80
CA LYS A 202 31.17 3.71 2.64
C LYS A 202 31.35 5.03 1.88
N GLY A 203 30.82 6.12 2.40
CA GLY A 203 30.94 7.43 1.77
C GLY A 203 29.93 8.41 2.33
N ASP A 204 30.39 9.19 3.30
CA ASP A 204 29.77 10.36 3.89
C ASP A 204 28.40 10.20 4.57
N LEU A 205 28.50 10.12 5.89
CA LEU A 205 27.72 10.96 6.80
C LEU A 205 27.19 12.19 6.06
N ARG A 206 25.90 12.17 5.72
CA ARG A 206 25.13 13.39 5.47
C ARG A 206 25.02 14.13 6.79
N SER A 207 26.14 14.72 7.18
CA SER A 207 26.22 15.73 8.22
C SER A 207 25.42 16.93 7.70
N ALA A 208 24.74 17.64 8.60
CA ALA A 208 23.94 18.82 8.31
C ALA A 208 24.68 19.95 7.53
N SER A 209 25.96 19.78 7.24
CA SER A 209 26.80 20.65 6.41
C SER A 209 26.34 20.80 4.95
N ALA A 210 25.56 19.87 4.38
CA ALA A 210 25.00 20.06 3.03
C ALA A 210 23.86 21.11 2.99
N LEU A 211 23.27 21.42 4.14
CA LEU A 211 22.35 22.55 4.32
C LEU A 211 23.08 23.89 4.49
N ILE A 212 24.38 23.84 4.80
CA ILE A 212 25.27 24.98 4.83
C ILE A 212 26.18 24.90 3.59
N ALA A 213 25.56 24.82 2.41
CA ALA A 213 26.21 25.45 1.27
C ALA A 213 26.30 26.92 1.66
N LYS A 214 27.52 27.35 2.03
CA LYS A 214 27.86 28.76 2.21
C LYS A 214 27.14 29.54 1.12
N SER A 215 26.24 30.40 1.57
CA SER A 215 25.60 31.44 0.79
C SER A 215 26.70 32.28 0.15
N GLU A 216 27.23 31.83 -0.98
CA GLU A 216 27.84 32.72 -1.94
C GLU A 216 26.68 33.50 -2.57
N GLU A 217 26.27 34.48 -1.76
CA GLU A 217 25.27 35.51 -1.99
C GLU A 217 23.85 34.99 -2.05
N GLU A 218 23.04 35.38 -1.06
CA GLU A 218 21.59 35.30 -1.08
C GLU A 218 21.08 36.03 -2.33
N ARG A 219 21.01 35.30 -3.43
CA ARG A 219 20.40 35.77 -4.66
C ARG A 219 18.90 35.71 -4.48
N CYS A 220 18.25 36.84 -4.67
CA CYS A 220 16.82 36.97 -4.65
C CYS A 220 16.18 35.93 -5.59
N ALA A 221 15.24 35.14 -5.08
CA ALA A 221 14.53 34.12 -5.86
C ALA A 221 13.75 34.71 -7.06
N TYR A 222 13.49 36.02 -7.05
CA TYR A 222 12.69 36.70 -8.07
C TYR A 222 13.53 37.36 -9.18
N CYS A 223 14.70 37.91 -8.86
CA CYS A 223 15.50 38.64 -9.85
C CYS A 223 16.95 38.19 -9.93
N LEU A 224 17.32 37.19 -9.12
CA LEU A 224 18.66 36.63 -8.99
C LEU A 224 19.73 37.66 -8.56
N GLY A 225 19.31 38.85 -8.10
CA GLY A 225 20.19 39.89 -7.57
C GLY A 225 20.58 39.66 -6.11
N ARG A 226 21.66 40.30 -5.64
CA ARG A 226 22.19 40.14 -4.27
C ARG A 226 21.39 40.96 -3.26
N HIS A 227 20.18 40.51 -2.94
CA HIS A 227 19.34 41.03 -1.87
C HIS A 227 18.37 39.95 -1.39
N ALA A 228 17.87 40.11 -0.16
CA ALA A 228 16.82 39.27 0.38
C ALA A 228 15.53 39.41 -0.44
N HIS A 229 14.82 38.30 -0.64
CA HIS A 229 13.59 38.24 -1.42
C HIS A 229 12.48 39.21 -0.93
N GLU A 230 12.52 39.61 0.34
CA GLU A 230 11.61 40.56 0.98
C GLU A 230 11.79 42.01 0.51
N SER A 231 13.01 42.38 0.09
CA SER A 231 13.35 43.75 -0.34
C SER A 231 13.49 43.85 -1.87
N CYS A 232 12.76 43.03 -2.61
CA CYS A 232 12.85 42.95 -4.05
C CYS A 232 11.86 43.89 -4.75
N ASP A 233 12.38 44.97 -5.35
CA ASP A 233 11.57 45.95 -6.10
C ASP A 233 11.26 45.52 -7.56
N MET A 234 11.46 44.25 -7.91
CA MET A 234 11.23 43.79 -9.28
C MET A 234 9.73 43.69 -9.58
N PRO A 235 9.18 44.47 -10.54
CA PRO A 235 7.77 44.44 -10.85
C PRO A 235 7.39 43.06 -11.41
N LEU A 236 6.33 42.46 -10.86
CA LEU A 236 5.82 41.11 -11.21
C LEU A 236 5.68 40.87 -12.73
N LEU A 237 5.47 41.93 -13.53
CA LEU A 237 5.44 41.85 -14.99
C LEU A 237 6.75 41.35 -15.63
N LYS A 238 7.92 41.67 -15.06
CA LYS A 238 9.22 41.22 -15.60
C LYS A 238 9.56 39.78 -15.24
N PHE A 239 8.98 39.26 -14.14
CA PHE A 239 9.16 37.86 -13.72
C PHE A 239 8.49 36.90 -14.71
N LEU A 240 7.29 37.26 -15.17
CA LEU A 240 6.54 36.48 -16.15
C LEU A 240 7.20 36.46 -17.53
N THR A 241 7.87 37.54 -17.95
CA THR A 241 8.57 37.57 -19.25
C THR A 241 9.82 36.70 -19.29
N ASN A 242 10.60 36.65 -18.20
CA ASN A 242 11.81 35.81 -18.13
C ASN A 242 11.45 34.31 -18.08
N HIS A 243 10.40 33.94 -17.33
CA HIS A 243 9.96 32.55 -17.25
C HIS A 243 9.33 32.02 -18.57
N PHE A 244 8.90 32.92 -19.46
CA PHE A 244 8.34 32.57 -20.77
C PHE A 244 9.41 32.40 -21.87
N GLN A 245 10.56 33.08 -21.76
CA GLN A 245 11.65 32.95 -22.73
C GLN A 245 12.43 31.63 -22.57
N GLU A 246 12.61 31.13 -21.34
CA GLU A 246 13.32 29.87 -21.10
C GLU A 246 12.56 28.62 -21.58
N ARG A 247 11.23 28.69 -21.73
CA ARG A 247 10.44 27.60 -22.32
C ARG A 247 10.52 27.50 -23.85
N LYS A 248 11.11 28.47 -24.55
CA LYS A 248 11.21 28.47 -26.03
C LYS A 248 12.53 27.91 -26.59
N VAL A 249 13.48 27.50 -25.75
CA VAL A 249 14.81 27.00 -26.21
C VAL A 249 14.98 25.48 -26.06
N THR A 250 13.95 24.77 -25.60
CA THR A 250 13.92 23.30 -25.60
C THR A 250 12.76 22.77 -26.42
N ARG A 251 12.85 22.94 -27.74
CA ARG A 251 12.14 22.10 -28.71
C ARG A 251 12.95 21.95 -29.98
#